data_AF-A0A4S8M0N5-F1
#
_entry.id   AF-A0A4S8M0N5-F1
#
_cell.length_a   1.000
_cell.length_b   1.000
_cell.length_c   1.000
_cell.angle_alpha   90.00
_cell.angle_beta   90.00
_cell.angle_gamma   90.00
#
_symmetry.space_group_name_H-M   'P 1'
#
loop_
_entity.id
_entity.type
_entity.pdbx_description
1 polymer ?
#
loop_
_entity_poly.entity_id
_entity_poly.type
_entity_poly.pdbx_seq_one_letter_code
_entity_poly.pdbx_strand_id
1 'polypeptide(L)'
;MPETRPYIDLIRLYFIDEQVRYPWCLPLWQDLTGIKGGDLFGGAAGWSTEVEREIKVFFDEYRARDSEEERAMFARGGKGGADSEGRKFFSDWVGRMWERRWKLHTAFIEFFVEDNVHPLAIMKAANDLTMWPGSEMYVPQSHETAALALFGPEVFNDGILIRDFRFALNLFATWTWGKLRRTIKTDLGKMEKKHSEAFSAFEALIQTKPATTSQVAKVITSVGEWRKLTLIYSDSTTVQKANEMMDEVNCIMVEIAGEKAPSKAKAKAKGSGKRLTTFKKNPNNFIASEEGLSWIIGLYHQYFGREDDDHDGGARLLDKGTLAIRLEDVDAEQGDLGTELEAKMSYDLLSQRLGFRHHHLPHQFNQYRDDKGTQNAWDARDRDLFKKPSPDWVPNSLHWHQLRVTRI
;
A
#
# COMPACT_ATOMS: atom_id res chain seq x y z
N MET A 1 20.76 -4.08 7.20
CA MET A 1 20.35 -5.46 6.90
C MET A 1 20.99 -5.89 5.59
N PRO A 2 21.51 -7.12 5.49
CA PRO A 2 21.99 -7.64 4.21
C PRO A 2 20.84 -7.63 3.20
N GLU A 3 21.09 -7.11 1.99
CA GLU A 3 20.14 -7.11 0.88
C GLU A 3 19.97 -8.54 0.35
N THR A 4 19.16 -9.35 1.00
CA THR A 4 18.66 -10.61 0.44
C THR A 4 17.81 -10.28 -0.77
N ARG A 5 18.14 -10.91 -1.90
CA ARG A 5 17.48 -10.66 -3.19
C ARG A 5 16.35 -11.66 -3.38
N PRO A 6 15.21 -11.26 -3.96
CA PRO A 6 14.02 -12.13 -4.06
C PRO A 6 14.24 -13.50 -4.71
N TYR A 7 15.22 -13.63 -5.63
CA TYR A 7 15.50 -14.91 -6.26
C TYR A 7 16.04 -15.97 -5.28
N ILE A 8 16.71 -15.55 -4.20
CA ILE A 8 17.28 -16.45 -3.19
C ILE A 8 16.16 -17.15 -2.42
N ASP A 9 15.07 -16.44 -2.15
CA ASP A 9 13.92 -17.01 -1.45
C ASP A 9 13.04 -17.84 -2.39
N LEU A 10 12.95 -17.48 -3.67
CA LEU A 10 12.27 -18.32 -4.66
C LEU A 10 12.95 -19.69 -4.85
N ILE A 11 14.29 -19.74 -4.88
CA ILE A 11 15.01 -21.02 -4.92
C ILE A 11 14.87 -21.78 -3.60
N ARG A 12 14.82 -21.10 -2.46
CA ARG A 12 14.56 -21.76 -1.17
C ARG A 12 13.16 -22.39 -1.15
N LEU A 13 12.13 -21.65 -1.59
CA LEU A 13 10.76 -22.16 -1.70
C LEU A 13 10.72 -23.42 -2.58
N TYR A 14 11.46 -23.42 -3.70
CA TYR A 14 11.55 -24.56 -4.63
C TYR A 14 12.00 -25.86 -3.98
N PHE A 15 12.80 -25.78 -2.90
CA PHE A 15 13.33 -26.94 -2.18
C PHE A 15 12.71 -27.15 -0.79
N ILE A 16 11.58 -26.51 -0.46
CA ILE A 16 10.86 -26.78 0.79
C ILE A 16 10.44 -28.25 0.87
N ASP A 17 9.97 -28.79 -0.26
CA ASP A 17 9.46 -30.15 -0.36
C ASP A 17 10.12 -30.82 -1.59
N GLU A 18 10.66 -32.03 -1.40
CA GLU A 18 11.34 -32.76 -2.46
C GLU A 18 10.39 -33.23 -3.57
N GLN A 19 9.09 -33.32 -3.27
CA GLN A 19 8.05 -33.76 -4.19
C GLN A 19 7.28 -32.59 -4.79
N VAL A 20 7.24 -31.45 -4.09
CA VAL A 20 6.41 -30.30 -4.48
C VAL A 20 7.27 -29.09 -4.84
N ARG A 21 7.12 -28.61 -6.08
CA ARG A 21 7.89 -27.47 -6.62
C ARG A 21 7.23 -26.14 -6.29
N TYR A 22 7.33 -25.71 -5.03
CA TYR A 22 6.83 -24.40 -4.63
C TYR A 22 7.67 -23.24 -5.21
N PRO A 23 7.12 -22.03 -5.34
CA PRO A 23 5.68 -21.74 -5.40
C PRO A 23 5.05 -22.10 -6.76
N TRP A 24 5.80 -22.68 -7.71
CA TRP A 24 5.39 -22.91 -9.10
C TRP A 24 4.24 -23.88 -9.29
N CYS A 25 4.01 -24.76 -8.33
CA CYS A 25 2.83 -25.65 -8.30
C CYS A 25 1.54 -24.98 -7.82
N LEU A 26 1.60 -23.78 -7.24
CA LEU A 26 0.44 -23.12 -6.64
C LEU A 26 -0.40 -22.42 -7.71
N PRO A 27 -1.72 -22.67 -7.80
CA PRO A 27 -2.56 -22.11 -8.86
C PRO A 27 -2.49 -20.58 -8.92
N LEU A 28 -2.62 -19.91 -7.78
CA LEU A 28 -2.61 -18.45 -7.72
C LEU A 28 -1.25 -17.86 -8.15
N TRP A 29 -0.16 -18.54 -7.81
CA TRP A 29 1.17 -18.16 -8.27
C TRP A 29 1.35 -18.38 -9.77
N GLN A 30 0.80 -19.47 -10.33
CA GLN A 30 0.82 -19.71 -11.77
C GLN A 30 0.03 -18.65 -12.52
N ASP A 31 -1.14 -18.24 -12.01
CA ASP A 31 -1.95 -17.18 -12.60
C ASP A 31 -1.24 -15.83 -12.57
N LEU A 32 -0.62 -15.50 -11.43
CA LEU A 32 0.18 -14.27 -11.26
C LEU A 32 1.39 -14.24 -12.20
N THR A 33 2.11 -15.37 -12.30
CA THR A 33 3.39 -15.41 -13.04
C THR A 33 3.24 -15.74 -14.52
N GLY A 34 2.15 -16.41 -14.89
CA GLY A 34 1.91 -17.01 -16.20
C GLY A 34 2.74 -18.26 -16.48
N ILE A 35 3.45 -18.79 -15.48
CA ILE A 35 4.25 -20.02 -15.60
C ILE A 35 3.33 -21.18 -15.24
N LYS A 36 2.99 -21.99 -16.26
CA LYS A 36 2.06 -23.12 -16.12
C LYS A 36 2.82 -24.44 -16.06
N GLY A 37 2.17 -25.48 -15.55
CA GLY A 37 2.69 -26.86 -15.58
C GLY A 37 3.33 -27.32 -14.26
N GLY A 38 3.24 -26.52 -13.21
CA GLY A 38 3.66 -26.91 -11.86
C GLY A 38 5.16 -26.88 -11.58
N ASP A 39 5.98 -26.50 -12.57
CA ASP A 39 7.43 -26.36 -12.44
C ASP A 39 7.88 -25.06 -13.14
N LEU A 40 8.95 -24.47 -12.61
CA LEU A 40 9.67 -23.37 -13.22
C LEU A 40 10.30 -23.78 -14.56
N PHE A 41 10.87 -24.98 -14.60
CA PHE A 41 11.58 -25.50 -15.77
C PHE A 41 10.59 -26.00 -16.83
N GLY A 42 10.75 -25.55 -18.08
CA GLY A 42 9.80 -25.82 -19.17
C GLY A 42 8.59 -24.88 -19.24
N GLY A 43 8.32 -24.07 -18.21
CA GLY A 43 7.22 -23.09 -18.17
C GLY A 43 7.66 -21.62 -18.28
N ALA A 44 8.95 -21.32 -18.11
CA ALA A 44 9.47 -19.96 -18.12
C ALA A 44 9.58 -19.37 -19.53
N ALA A 45 8.81 -18.32 -19.79
CA ALA A 45 8.84 -17.63 -21.08
C ALA A 45 10.21 -16.97 -21.35
N GLY A 46 10.77 -17.23 -22.53
CA GLY A 46 11.97 -16.57 -23.04
C GLY A 46 13.31 -17.18 -22.61
N TRP A 47 13.29 -18.34 -21.96
CA TRP A 47 14.53 -19.10 -21.71
C TRP A 47 14.91 -19.90 -22.95
N SER A 48 16.21 -19.86 -23.31
CA SER A 48 16.77 -20.85 -24.22
C SER A 48 17.06 -22.15 -23.45
N THR A 49 17.20 -23.26 -24.16
CA THR A 49 17.58 -24.55 -23.57
C THR A 49 18.89 -24.46 -22.79
N GLU A 50 19.82 -23.63 -23.25
CA GLU A 50 21.10 -23.37 -22.59
C GLU A 50 20.91 -22.63 -21.26
N VAL A 51 20.15 -21.53 -21.26
CA VAL A 51 19.86 -20.77 -20.04
C VAL A 51 19.15 -21.64 -19.01
N GLU A 52 18.20 -22.46 -19.45
CA GLU A 52 17.50 -23.39 -18.57
C GLU A 52 18.48 -24.39 -17.93
N ARG A 53 19.40 -24.96 -18.72
CA ARG A 53 20.43 -25.88 -18.21
C ARG A 53 21.33 -25.20 -17.17
N GLU A 54 21.82 -23.99 -17.45
CA GLU A 54 22.67 -23.25 -16.51
C GLU A 54 21.93 -22.94 -15.19
N ILE A 55 20.65 -22.56 -15.27
CA ILE A 55 19.84 -22.33 -14.07
C ILE A 55 19.62 -23.65 -13.30
N LYS A 56 19.40 -24.78 -13.98
CA LYS A 56 19.31 -26.09 -13.32
C LYS A 56 20.60 -26.44 -12.58
N VAL A 57 21.76 -26.27 -13.20
CA VAL A 57 23.07 -26.49 -12.56
C VAL A 57 23.20 -25.62 -11.30
N PHE A 58 22.82 -24.34 -11.40
CA PHE A 58 22.79 -23.46 -10.22
C PHE A 58 21.87 -23.97 -9.11
N PHE A 59 20.69 -24.49 -9.46
CA PHE A 59 19.74 -25.05 -8.49
C PHE A 59 20.28 -26.30 -7.80
N ASP A 60 20.92 -27.19 -8.56
CA ASP A 60 21.52 -28.42 -8.04
C ASP A 60 22.72 -28.10 -7.13
N GLU A 61 23.59 -27.17 -7.54
CA GLU A 61 24.72 -26.71 -6.72
C GLU A 61 24.28 -25.98 -5.44
N TYR A 62 23.15 -25.26 -5.49
CA TYR A 62 22.55 -24.64 -4.30
C TYR A 62 22.05 -25.71 -3.33
N ARG A 63 21.32 -26.72 -3.84
CA ARG A 63 20.80 -27.83 -3.02
C ARG A 63 21.92 -28.65 -2.38
N ALA A 64 23.02 -28.85 -3.10
CA ALA A 64 24.17 -29.65 -2.67
C ALA A 64 24.95 -29.05 -1.47
N ARG A 65 24.63 -27.83 -1.03
CA ARG A 65 25.25 -27.23 0.15
C ARG A 65 24.61 -27.75 1.43
N ASP A 66 25.46 -28.00 2.44
CA ASP A 66 25.07 -28.72 3.66
C ASP A 66 24.37 -27.81 4.68
N SER A 67 24.69 -26.52 4.68
CA SER A 67 24.09 -25.55 5.60
C SER A 67 23.33 -24.42 4.90
N GLU A 68 22.32 -23.88 5.58
CA GLU A 68 21.56 -22.70 5.10
C GLU A 68 22.47 -21.47 4.95
N GLU A 69 23.51 -21.36 5.78
CA GLU A 69 24.50 -20.28 5.69
C GLU A 69 25.35 -20.40 4.41
N GLU A 70 25.82 -21.60 4.09
CA GLU A 70 26.53 -21.88 2.83
C GLU A 70 25.63 -21.66 1.60
N ARG A 71 24.36 -22.09 1.67
CA ARG A 71 23.35 -21.83 0.63
C ARG A 71 23.17 -20.34 0.40
N ALA A 72 23.00 -19.57 1.47
CA ALA A 72 22.85 -18.13 1.42
C ALA A 72 24.11 -17.44 0.86
N MET A 73 25.32 -17.88 1.26
CA MET A 73 26.58 -17.35 0.73
C MET A 73 26.75 -17.67 -0.76
N PHE A 74 26.49 -18.91 -1.18
CA PHE A 74 26.55 -19.33 -2.57
C PHE A 74 25.57 -18.55 -3.44
N ALA A 75 24.31 -18.44 -3.00
CA ALA A 75 23.28 -17.72 -3.75
C ALA A 75 23.58 -16.22 -3.86
N ARG A 76 24.10 -15.57 -2.81
CA ARG A 76 24.47 -14.14 -2.88
C ARG A 76 25.62 -13.88 -3.85
N GLY A 77 26.58 -14.80 -3.91
CA GLY A 77 27.86 -14.65 -4.61
C GLY A 77 28.72 -13.49 -4.10
N GLY A 78 30.00 -13.47 -4.48
CA GLY A 78 30.96 -12.45 -4.02
C GLY A 78 32.38 -12.99 -3.86
N LYS A 79 33.27 -12.21 -3.21
CA LYS A 79 34.66 -12.60 -2.95
C LYS A 79 34.71 -13.91 -2.16
N GLY A 80 35.06 -15.00 -2.83
CA GLY A 80 35.18 -16.35 -2.26
C GLY A 80 34.06 -17.33 -2.65
N GLY A 81 33.00 -16.88 -3.31
CA GLY A 81 31.95 -17.76 -3.86
C GLY A 81 32.26 -18.16 -5.30
N ALA A 82 31.98 -19.40 -5.66
CA ALA A 82 32.02 -19.84 -7.06
C ALA A 82 31.01 -19.01 -7.87
N ASP A 83 31.46 -18.37 -8.95
CA ASP A 83 30.57 -17.62 -9.82
C ASP A 83 29.85 -18.60 -10.75
N SER A 84 28.52 -18.66 -10.64
CA SER A 84 27.66 -19.50 -11.47
C SER A 84 26.93 -18.62 -12.48
N GLU A 85 27.04 -18.93 -13.77
CA GLU A 85 26.31 -18.20 -14.81
C GLU A 85 24.79 -18.32 -14.62
N GLY A 86 24.32 -19.50 -14.23
CA GLY A 86 22.92 -19.77 -13.88
C GLY A 86 22.37 -18.84 -12.81
N ARG A 87 23.17 -18.55 -11.76
CA ARG A 87 22.81 -17.59 -10.69
C ARG A 87 22.53 -16.20 -11.26
N LYS A 88 23.40 -15.71 -12.16
CA LYS A 88 23.25 -14.39 -12.78
C LYS A 88 22.01 -14.36 -13.68
N PHE A 89 21.83 -15.37 -14.53
CA PHE A 89 20.64 -15.48 -15.38
C PHE A 89 19.36 -15.49 -14.57
N PHE A 90 19.30 -16.30 -13.50
CA PHE A 90 18.12 -16.39 -12.64
C PHE A 90 17.86 -15.09 -11.88
N SER A 91 18.89 -14.49 -11.27
CA SER A 91 18.79 -13.20 -10.57
C SER A 91 18.25 -12.10 -11.49
N ASP A 92 18.80 -11.97 -12.70
CA ASP A 92 18.41 -10.93 -13.66
C ASP A 92 17.00 -11.17 -14.18
N TRP A 93 16.64 -12.43 -14.45
CA TRP A 93 15.31 -12.82 -14.88
C TRP A 93 14.27 -12.53 -13.79
N VAL A 94 14.48 -13.00 -12.55
CA VAL A 94 13.59 -12.72 -11.42
C VAL A 94 13.45 -11.22 -11.21
N GLY A 95 14.54 -10.46 -11.21
CA GLY A 95 14.49 -9.00 -11.04
C GLY A 95 13.60 -8.31 -12.08
N ARG A 96 13.73 -8.69 -13.37
CA ARG A 96 12.87 -8.15 -14.44
C ARG A 96 11.41 -8.55 -14.26
N MET A 97 11.14 -9.81 -13.93
CA MET A 97 9.78 -10.32 -13.79
C MET A 97 9.09 -9.73 -12.57
N TRP A 98 9.80 -9.64 -11.44
CA TRP A 98 9.32 -9.07 -10.18
C TRP A 98 8.80 -7.64 -10.34
N GLU A 99 9.58 -6.80 -11.03
CA GLU A 99 9.23 -5.38 -11.19
C GLU A 99 8.22 -5.14 -12.31
N ARG A 100 8.39 -5.79 -13.48
CA ARG A 100 7.64 -5.42 -14.68
C ARG A 100 6.38 -6.24 -14.90
N ARG A 101 6.45 -7.55 -14.66
CA ARG A 101 5.38 -8.48 -15.03
C ARG A 101 4.52 -8.87 -13.84
N TRP A 102 5.13 -9.35 -12.77
CA TRP A 102 4.42 -9.81 -11.57
C TRP A 102 3.98 -8.64 -10.68
N LYS A 103 4.62 -7.47 -10.84
CA LYS A 103 4.33 -6.24 -10.06
C LYS A 103 4.30 -6.48 -8.55
N LEU A 104 5.13 -7.41 -8.06
CA LEU A 104 5.09 -7.86 -6.66
C LEU A 104 5.40 -6.75 -5.68
N HIS A 105 6.25 -5.78 -6.06
CA HIS A 105 6.45 -4.59 -5.23
C HIS A 105 5.18 -3.78 -5.03
N THR A 106 4.36 -3.62 -6.07
CA THR A 106 3.09 -2.91 -5.98
C THR A 106 2.13 -3.70 -5.09
N ALA A 107 2.04 -5.01 -5.28
CA ALA A 107 1.20 -5.88 -4.45
C ALA A 107 1.58 -5.78 -2.96
N PHE A 108 2.87 -5.84 -2.61
CA PHE A 108 3.31 -5.67 -1.22
C PHE A 108 2.99 -4.29 -0.64
N ILE A 109 3.04 -3.23 -1.46
CA ILE A 109 2.61 -1.90 -1.02
C ILE A 109 1.12 -1.90 -0.70
N GLU A 110 0.31 -2.56 -1.53
CA GLU A 110 -1.14 -2.71 -1.31
C GLU A 110 -1.43 -3.50 -0.04
N PHE A 111 -0.73 -4.62 0.20
CA PHE A 111 -0.85 -5.38 1.45
C PHE A 111 -0.50 -4.53 2.66
N PHE A 112 0.57 -3.73 2.59
CA PHE A 112 0.90 -2.82 3.69
C PHE A 112 -0.18 -1.76 3.94
N VAL A 113 -0.87 -1.31 2.90
CA VAL A 113 -1.97 -0.35 3.04
C VAL A 113 -3.20 -1.02 3.66
N GLU A 114 -3.57 -2.20 3.16
CA GLU A 114 -4.71 -3.00 3.65
C GLU A 114 -4.55 -3.32 5.14
N ASP A 115 -3.37 -3.76 5.55
CA ASP A 115 -3.08 -4.11 6.93
C ASP A 115 -2.71 -2.88 7.79
N ASN A 116 -2.85 -1.66 7.27
CA ASN A 116 -2.53 -0.40 7.95
C ASN A 116 -1.08 -0.29 8.48
N VAL A 117 -0.14 -0.99 7.84
CA VAL A 117 1.29 -1.01 8.19
C VAL A 117 2.18 -0.27 7.19
N HIS A 118 1.61 0.50 6.27
CA HIS A 118 2.38 1.26 5.30
C HIS A 118 3.32 2.26 6.00
N PRO A 119 4.65 2.25 5.70
CA PRO A 119 5.64 3.06 6.43
C PRO A 119 5.28 4.54 6.53
N LEU A 120 4.81 5.13 5.42
CA LEU A 120 4.47 6.55 5.39
C LEU A 120 3.21 6.87 6.20
N ALA A 121 2.25 5.94 6.30
CA ALA A 121 1.07 6.13 7.14
C ALA A 121 1.47 6.14 8.62
N ILE A 122 2.35 5.21 9.01
CA ILE A 122 2.93 5.15 10.36
C ILE A 122 3.71 6.44 10.69
N MET A 123 4.57 6.89 9.78
CA MET A 123 5.36 8.12 9.95
C MET A 123 4.47 9.37 10.08
N LYS A 124 3.41 9.47 9.27
CA LYS A 124 2.42 10.54 9.38
C LYS A 124 1.66 10.50 10.71
N ALA A 125 1.25 9.31 11.16
CA ALA A 125 0.58 9.14 12.44
C ALA A 125 1.48 9.53 13.63
N ALA A 126 2.79 9.29 13.52
CA ALA A 126 3.79 9.74 14.49
C ALA A 126 4.17 11.22 14.38
N ASN A 127 3.68 11.93 13.34
CA ASN A 127 4.08 13.29 12.98
C ASN A 127 5.62 13.46 12.85
N ASP A 128 6.31 12.40 12.39
CA ASP A 128 7.76 12.40 12.17
C ASP A 128 8.11 11.64 10.89
N LEU A 129 8.45 12.40 9.84
CA LEU A 129 8.86 11.86 8.54
C LEU A 129 10.36 11.51 8.47
N THR A 130 11.11 11.76 9.53
CA THR A 130 12.54 11.46 9.62
C THR A 130 12.80 10.11 10.27
N MET A 131 11.90 9.68 11.16
CA MET A 131 11.98 8.41 11.84
C MET A 131 11.39 7.28 10.99
N TRP A 132 12.25 6.42 10.46
CA TRP A 132 11.82 5.27 9.67
C TRP A 132 11.32 4.13 10.56
N PRO A 133 10.10 3.60 10.35
CA PRO A 133 9.55 2.53 11.16
C PRO A 133 10.34 1.21 10.99
N GLY A 134 10.54 0.49 12.11
CA GLY A 134 11.25 -0.78 12.15
C GLY A 134 10.49 -1.88 11.43
N SER A 135 11.09 -2.46 10.37
CA SER A 135 10.45 -3.50 9.56
C SER A 135 10.02 -4.71 10.38
N GLU A 136 10.81 -5.07 11.39
CA GLU A 136 10.59 -6.22 12.28
C GLU A 136 9.26 -6.18 13.05
N MET A 137 8.71 -4.98 13.30
CA MET A 137 7.44 -4.83 14.01
C MET A 137 6.23 -4.84 13.08
N TYR A 138 6.39 -4.32 11.86
CA TYR A 138 5.27 -3.99 10.97
C TYR A 138 5.13 -4.97 9.80
N VAL A 139 6.24 -5.41 9.19
CA VAL A 139 6.21 -6.35 8.06
C VAL A 139 5.48 -7.65 8.40
N PRO A 140 5.70 -8.29 9.57
CA PRO A 140 5.05 -9.55 9.86
C PRO A 140 3.52 -9.51 9.91
N GLN A 141 2.93 -8.34 10.16
CA GLN A 141 1.47 -8.17 10.23
C GLN A 141 0.81 -8.37 8.87
N SER A 142 1.56 -8.14 7.77
CA SER A 142 1.06 -8.31 6.40
C SER A 142 1.25 -9.68 5.78
N HIS A 143 1.83 -10.64 6.53
CA HIS A 143 2.18 -11.94 5.98
C HIS A 143 0.97 -12.78 5.59
N GLU A 144 -0.12 -12.73 6.34
CA GLU A 144 -1.30 -13.56 6.06
C GLU A 144 -2.03 -13.07 4.81
N THR A 145 -2.26 -11.76 4.73
CA THR A 145 -2.81 -11.07 3.55
C THR A 145 -1.95 -11.35 2.31
N ALA A 146 -0.63 -11.18 2.41
CA ALA A 146 0.29 -11.46 1.32
C ALA A 146 0.33 -12.95 0.94
N ALA A 147 0.30 -13.86 1.92
CA ALA A 147 0.30 -15.30 1.65
C ALA A 147 -0.94 -15.72 0.88
N LEU A 148 -2.12 -15.30 1.35
CA LEU A 148 -3.39 -15.64 0.73
C LEU A 148 -3.48 -15.08 -0.70
N ALA A 149 -3.03 -13.83 -0.91
CA ALA A 149 -3.08 -13.17 -2.21
C ALA A 149 -2.04 -13.65 -3.22
N LEU A 150 -0.86 -14.12 -2.78
CA LEU A 150 0.22 -14.57 -3.68
C LEU A 150 0.21 -16.07 -3.92
N PHE A 151 -0.12 -16.85 -2.89
CA PHE A 151 0.08 -18.29 -2.88
C PHE A 151 -1.22 -19.09 -2.74
N GLY A 152 -2.27 -18.48 -2.22
CA GLY A 152 -3.56 -19.13 -1.98
C GLY A 152 -3.65 -19.81 -0.61
N PRO A 153 -4.80 -20.42 -0.27
CA PRO A 153 -5.01 -21.09 1.01
C PRO A 153 -4.13 -22.33 1.22
N GLU A 154 -3.51 -22.86 0.17
CA GLU A 154 -2.69 -24.08 0.18
C GLU A 154 -1.43 -23.95 1.04
N VAL A 155 -0.97 -22.73 1.32
CA VAL A 155 0.22 -22.48 2.15
C VAL A 155 -0.09 -22.40 3.65
N PHE A 156 -1.33 -22.67 4.04
CA PHE A 156 -1.76 -22.70 5.43
C PHE A 156 -2.02 -24.15 5.86
N ASN A 157 -1.44 -24.54 6.99
CA ASN A 157 -1.70 -25.81 7.65
C ASN A 157 -2.52 -25.55 8.92
N ASP A 158 -3.75 -26.07 8.99
CA ASP A 158 -4.72 -25.80 10.07
C ASP A 158 -4.95 -24.29 10.34
N GLY A 159 -4.92 -23.49 9.27
CA GLY A 159 -5.05 -22.03 9.34
C GLY A 159 -3.76 -21.30 9.72
N ILE A 160 -2.65 -22.01 9.92
CA ILE A 160 -1.35 -21.43 10.25
C ILE A 160 -0.46 -21.42 9.02
N LEU A 161 0.03 -20.24 8.63
CA LEU A 161 0.98 -20.09 7.53
C LEU A 161 2.25 -20.93 7.76
N ILE A 162 2.60 -21.76 6.77
CA ILE A 162 3.79 -22.60 6.78
C ILE A 162 5.04 -21.74 7.00
N ARG A 163 5.94 -22.19 7.89
CA ARG A 163 7.12 -21.44 8.36
C ARG A 163 7.99 -20.92 7.22
N ASP A 164 8.27 -21.73 6.22
CA ASP A 164 9.17 -21.36 5.13
C ASP A 164 8.54 -20.34 4.17
N PHE A 165 7.21 -20.37 3.98
CA PHE A 165 6.49 -19.29 3.29
C PHE A 165 6.51 -18.00 4.09
N ARG A 166 6.35 -18.06 5.41
CA ARG A 166 6.48 -16.89 6.29
C ARG A 166 7.86 -16.25 6.18
N PHE A 167 8.92 -17.07 6.12
CA PHE A 167 10.28 -16.59 5.95
C PHE A 167 10.48 -15.89 4.59
N ALA A 168 10.01 -16.51 3.50
CA ALA A 168 10.08 -15.92 2.16
C ALA A 168 9.30 -14.60 2.08
N LEU A 169 8.07 -14.55 2.60
CA LEU A 169 7.25 -13.34 2.63
C LEU A 169 7.91 -12.23 3.44
N ASN A 170 8.52 -12.55 4.59
CA ASN A 170 9.24 -11.57 5.39
C ASN A 170 10.37 -10.89 4.58
N LEU A 171 11.07 -11.66 3.75
CA LEU A 171 12.16 -11.15 2.94
C LEU A 171 11.66 -10.33 1.75
N PHE A 172 10.62 -10.81 1.05
CA PHE A 172 9.97 -10.06 -0.02
C PHE A 172 9.41 -8.72 0.45
N ALA A 173 8.73 -8.73 1.59
CA ALA A 173 8.17 -7.55 2.23
C ALA A 173 9.28 -6.61 2.73
N THR A 174 10.33 -7.12 3.38
CA THR A 174 11.48 -6.31 3.84
C THR A 174 12.22 -5.67 2.66
N TRP A 175 12.34 -6.36 1.53
CA TRP A 175 12.92 -5.80 0.32
C TRP A 175 12.07 -4.63 -0.22
N THR A 176 10.74 -4.80 -0.25
CA THR A 176 9.79 -3.72 -0.58
C THR A 176 9.89 -2.54 0.39
N TRP A 177 9.96 -2.82 1.69
CA TRP A 177 10.17 -1.84 2.75
C TRP A 177 11.44 -1.02 2.53
N GLY A 178 12.55 -1.67 2.19
CA GLY A 178 13.82 -1.02 1.89
C GLY A 178 13.78 -0.17 0.61
N LYS A 179 13.03 -0.58 -0.41
CA LYS A 179 12.82 0.24 -1.62
C LYS A 179 11.97 1.46 -1.30
N LEU A 180 10.87 1.30 -0.56
CA LEU A 180 10.05 2.41 -0.08
C LEU A 180 10.88 3.42 0.71
N ARG A 181 11.73 2.95 1.63
CA ARG A 181 12.63 3.83 2.40
C ARG A 181 13.48 4.71 1.50
N ARG A 182 14.10 4.12 0.48
CA ARG A 182 14.95 4.86 -0.48
C ARG A 182 14.12 5.86 -1.29
N THR A 183 12.97 5.45 -1.79
CA THR A 183 12.06 6.33 -2.55
C THR A 183 11.61 7.51 -1.71
N ILE A 184 11.06 7.26 -0.53
CA ILE A 184 10.55 8.30 0.39
C ILE A 184 11.67 9.25 0.80
N LYS A 185 12.85 8.73 1.19
CA LYS A 185 14.01 9.57 1.52
C LYS A 185 14.45 10.43 0.33
N THR A 186 14.44 9.89 -0.88
CA THR A 186 14.81 10.62 -2.09
C THR A 186 13.81 11.74 -2.37
N ASP A 187 12.52 11.45 -2.22
CA ASP A 187 11.43 12.39 -2.49
C ASP A 187 11.41 13.53 -1.47
N LEU A 188 11.56 13.22 -0.17
CA LEU A 188 11.71 14.21 0.90
C LEU A 188 12.94 15.10 0.67
N GLY A 189 14.08 14.52 0.27
CA GLY A 189 15.29 15.29 -0.04
C GLY A 189 15.15 16.20 -1.26
N LYS A 190 14.27 15.89 -2.20
CA LYS A 190 13.97 16.72 -3.38
C LYS A 190 12.92 17.80 -3.11
N MET A 191 12.16 17.69 -2.02
CA MET A 191 10.99 18.54 -1.77
C MET A 191 11.34 20.03 -1.73
N GLU A 192 12.36 20.42 -0.95
CA GLU A 192 12.77 21.82 -0.85
C GLU A 192 13.33 22.35 -2.17
N LYS A 193 14.11 21.52 -2.88
CA LYS A 193 14.60 21.86 -4.21
C LYS A 193 13.44 22.12 -5.19
N LYS A 194 12.39 21.28 -5.15
CA LYS A 194 11.21 21.42 -6.02
C LYS A 194 10.36 22.64 -5.64
N HIS A 195 10.25 22.95 -4.35
CA HIS A 195 9.65 24.19 -3.86
C HIS A 195 10.39 25.41 -4.41
N SER A 196 11.72 25.46 -4.26
CA SER A 196 12.56 26.55 -4.77
C SER A 196 12.47 26.67 -6.30
N GLU A 197 12.49 25.56 -7.04
CA GLU A 197 12.31 25.55 -8.49
C GLU A 197 10.94 26.11 -8.93
N ALA A 198 9.87 25.81 -8.19
CA ALA A 198 8.54 26.36 -8.45
C ALA A 198 8.48 27.87 -8.15
N PHE A 199 9.03 28.29 -7.02
CA PHE A 199 9.08 29.71 -6.64
C PHE A 199 9.91 30.54 -7.62
N SER A 200 11.12 30.09 -7.96
CA SER A 200 11.97 30.76 -8.96
C SER A 200 11.36 30.79 -10.36
N ALA A 201 10.54 29.79 -10.73
CA ALA A 201 9.80 29.82 -11.99
C ALA A 201 8.75 30.94 -12.00
N PHE A 202 8.05 31.17 -10.88
CA PHE A 202 7.13 32.30 -10.73
C PHE A 202 7.86 33.64 -10.78
N GLU A 203 8.97 33.79 -10.06
CA GLU A 203 9.76 35.04 -10.08
C GLU A 203 10.26 35.37 -11.49
N ALA A 204 10.78 34.36 -12.21
CA ALA A 204 11.23 34.54 -13.59
C ALA A 204 10.09 34.97 -14.53
N LEU A 205 8.88 34.43 -14.33
CA LEU A 205 7.69 34.82 -15.09
C LEU A 205 7.28 36.27 -14.81
N ILE A 206 7.44 36.75 -13.57
CA ILE A 206 7.13 38.15 -13.19
C ILE A 206 8.15 39.12 -13.79
N GLN A 207 9.44 38.77 -13.73
CA GLN A 207 10.54 39.63 -14.17
C GLN A 207 10.64 39.73 -15.70
N THR A 208 10.29 38.67 -16.44
CA THR A 208 10.41 38.65 -17.89
C THR A 208 9.17 39.22 -18.55
N LYS A 209 9.31 40.36 -19.23
CA LYS A 209 8.25 40.95 -20.08
C LYS A 209 8.82 41.19 -21.48
N PRO A 210 8.24 40.58 -22.54
CA PRO A 210 7.05 39.72 -22.56
C PRO A 210 7.31 38.28 -22.07
N ALA A 211 6.28 37.65 -21.50
CA ALA A 211 6.35 36.26 -21.06
C ALA A 211 6.36 35.30 -22.26
N THR A 212 7.14 34.22 -22.16
CA THR A 212 7.29 33.20 -23.20
C THR A 212 6.53 31.92 -22.87
N THR A 213 6.16 31.15 -23.90
CA THR A 213 5.49 29.84 -23.78
C THR A 213 6.29 28.87 -22.89
N SER A 214 7.62 28.89 -23.01
CA SER A 214 8.53 28.04 -22.22
C SER A 214 8.50 28.38 -20.72
N GLN A 215 8.37 29.67 -20.37
CA GLN A 215 8.30 30.08 -18.95
C GLN A 215 6.99 29.66 -18.30
N VAL A 216 5.87 29.79 -19.01
CA VAL A 216 4.57 29.31 -18.52
C VAL A 216 4.58 27.79 -18.36
N ALA A 217 5.13 27.07 -19.34
CA ALA A 217 5.30 25.63 -19.25
C ALA A 217 6.16 25.22 -18.04
N LYS A 218 7.27 25.94 -17.78
CA LYS A 218 8.13 25.71 -16.62
C LYS A 218 7.39 25.92 -15.30
N VAL A 219 6.55 26.95 -15.19
CA VAL A 219 5.71 27.18 -14.00
C VAL A 219 4.74 26.01 -13.79
N ILE A 220 4.02 25.61 -14.84
CA ILE A 220 3.08 24.47 -14.81
C ILE A 220 3.78 23.18 -14.34
N THR A 221 4.94 22.86 -14.93
CA THR A 221 5.68 21.64 -14.58
C THR A 221 6.23 21.70 -13.16
N SER A 222 6.86 22.81 -12.75
CA SER A 222 7.49 22.92 -11.43
C SER A 222 6.44 22.90 -10.30
N VAL A 223 5.32 23.62 -10.47
CA VAL A 223 4.22 23.59 -9.50
C VAL A 223 3.56 22.21 -9.46
N GLY A 224 3.36 21.59 -10.62
CA GLY A 224 2.80 20.25 -10.70
C GLY A 224 3.67 19.19 -10.01
N GLU A 225 5.00 19.23 -10.20
CA GLU A 225 5.93 18.32 -9.54
C GLU A 225 6.02 18.56 -8.02
N TRP A 226 6.08 19.83 -7.58
CA TRP A 226 6.09 20.15 -6.16
C TRP A 226 4.78 19.73 -5.49
N ARG A 227 3.63 20.04 -6.09
CA ARG A 227 2.30 19.65 -5.57
C ARG A 227 2.15 18.14 -5.41
N LYS A 228 2.65 17.35 -6.37
CA LYS A 228 2.64 15.88 -6.27
C LYS A 228 3.36 15.39 -5.01
N LEU A 229 4.52 15.96 -4.71
CA LEU A 229 5.27 15.62 -3.50
C LEU A 229 4.57 16.10 -2.23
N THR A 230 4.02 17.31 -2.21
CA THR A 230 3.41 17.85 -0.99
C THR A 230 2.13 17.13 -0.61
N LEU A 231 1.30 16.72 -1.57
CA LEU A 231 0.11 15.91 -1.32
C LEU A 231 0.44 14.56 -0.66
N ILE A 232 1.56 13.96 -1.05
CA ILE A 232 1.97 12.66 -0.54
C ILE A 232 2.64 12.79 0.83
N TYR A 233 3.53 13.77 1.00
CA TYR A 233 4.48 13.77 2.11
C TYR A 233 4.30 14.88 3.12
N SER A 234 3.59 15.97 2.82
CA SER A 234 3.60 17.16 3.67
C SER A 234 2.39 17.26 4.59
N ASP A 235 2.51 18.19 5.55
CA ASP A 235 1.45 18.60 6.45
C ASP A 235 0.41 19.50 5.76
N SER A 236 -0.71 19.74 6.44
CA SER A 236 -1.80 20.56 5.90
C SER A 236 -1.34 21.97 5.49
N THR A 237 -0.33 22.54 6.16
CA THR A 237 0.14 23.91 5.87
C THR A 237 0.93 23.98 4.56
N THR A 238 1.79 23.00 4.30
CA THR A 238 2.57 22.94 3.04
C THR A 238 1.67 22.54 1.87
N VAL A 239 0.69 21.66 2.10
CA VAL A 239 -0.34 21.35 1.10
C VAL A 239 -1.13 22.60 0.73
N GLN A 240 -1.47 23.44 1.71
CA GLN A 240 -2.14 24.71 1.46
C GLN A 240 -1.29 25.63 0.58
N LYS A 241 0.02 25.81 0.88
CA LYS A 241 0.92 26.61 0.03
C LYS A 241 1.02 26.08 -1.40
N ALA A 242 1.02 24.76 -1.58
CA ALA A 242 1.01 24.15 -2.90
C ALA A 242 -0.30 24.39 -3.66
N ASN A 243 -1.43 24.40 -2.94
CA ASN A 243 -2.72 24.75 -3.51
C ASN A 243 -2.81 26.25 -3.86
N GLU A 244 -2.23 27.14 -3.04
CA GLU A 244 -2.14 28.57 -3.36
C GLU A 244 -1.33 28.82 -4.65
N MET A 245 -0.18 28.14 -4.82
CA MET A 245 0.57 28.19 -6.08
C MET A 245 -0.23 27.61 -7.25
N MET A 246 -1.01 26.55 -7.03
CA MET A 246 -1.87 25.98 -8.08
C MET A 246 -3.01 26.92 -8.49
N ASP A 247 -3.60 27.64 -7.54
CA ASP A 247 -4.63 28.65 -7.82
C ASP A 247 -4.06 29.80 -8.66
N GLU A 248 -2.78 30.16 -8.43
CA GLU A 248 -2.09 31.12 -9.28
C GLU A 248 -1.86 30.58 -10.69
N VAL A 249 -1.47 29.31 -10.86
CA VAL A 249 -1.39 28.67 -12.19
C VAL A 249 -2.74 28.70 -12.90
N ASN A 250 -3.84 28.45 -12.18
CA ASN A 250 -5.20 28.54 -12.74
C ASN A 250 -5.52 29.96 -13.24
N CYS A 251 -5.16 30.99 -12.47
CA CYS A 251 -5.31 32.39 -12.88
C CYS A 251 -4.49 32.70 -14.14
N ILE A 252 -3.21 32.31 -14.17
CA ILE A 252 -2.33 32.50 -15.34
C ILE A 252 -2.91 31.81 -16.58
N MET A 253 -3.43 30.59 -16.44
CA MET A 253 -4.06 29.86 -17.54
C MET A 253 -5.29 30.57 -18.10
N VAL A 254 -6.14 31.12 -17.22
CA VAL A 254 -7.31 31.91 -17.65
C VAL A 254 -6.87 33.19 -18.37
N GLU A 255 -5.82 33.85 -17.90
CA GLU A 255 -5.34 35.08 -18.52
C GLU A 255 -4.68 34.86 -19.89
N ILE A 256 -3.98 33.75 -20.06
CA ILE A 256 -3.33 33.40 -21.33
C ILE A 256 -4.38 32.91 -22.34
N ALA A 257 -5.17 31.90 -21.96
CA ALA A 257 -6.05 31.19 -22.88
C ALA A 257 -7.46 31.79 -22.99
N GLY A 258 -7.87 32.66 -22.06
CA GLY A 258 -9.19 33.29 -22.07
C GLY A 258 -10.32 32.26 -22.17
N GLU A 259 -11.11 32.33 -23.23
CA GLU A 259 -12.19 31.39 -23.51
C GLU A 259 -11.70 29.97 -23.85
N LYS A 260 -10.45 29.79 -24.32
CA LYS A 260 -9.86 28.46 -24.55
C LYS A 260 -9.27 27.83 -23.28
N ALA A 261 -9.33 28.51 -22.13
CA ALA A 261 -8.78 27.97 -20.89
C ALA A 261 -9.56 26.70 -20.42
N PRO A 262 -8.87 25.73 -19.80
CA PRO A 262 -9.51 24.54 -19.22
C PRO A 262 -10.66 24.89 -18.26
N SER A 263 -11.74 24.12 -18.29
CA SER A 263 -12.92 24.32 -17.42
C SER A 263 -12.56 24.34 -15.93
N LYS A 264 -11.69 23.41 -15.50
CA LYS A 264 -11.15 23.34 -14.13
C LYS A 264 -10.43 24.64 -13.73
N ALA A 265 -9.58 25.18 -14.60
CA ALA A 265 -8.88 26.44 -14.36
C ALA A 265 -9.86 27.61 -14.21
N LYS A 266 -10.87 27.71 -15.10
CA LYS A 266 -11.90 28.75 -15.03
C LYS A 266 -12.75 28.68 -13.76
N ALA A 267 -13.09 27.47 -13.31
CA ALA A 267 -13.89 27.26 -12.10
C ALA A 267 -13.11 27.69 -10.84
N LYS A 268 -11.83 27.31 -10.74
CA LYS A 268 -10.98 27.58 -9.58
C LYS A 268 -10.46 29.02 -9.52
N ALA A 269 -10.21 29.66 -10.67
CA ALA A 269 -9.74 31.05 -10.72
C ALA A 269 -10.75 32.08 -10.20
N LYS A 270 -12.05 31.76 -10.14
CA LYS A 270 -13.09 32.67 -9.61
C LYS A 270 -13.11 32.75 -8.08
N GLY A 271 -12.44 31.83 -7.37
CA GLY A 271 -12.48 31.72 -5.91
C GLY A 271 -11.24 32.21 -5.16
N SER A 272 -10.13 32.55 -5.84
CA SER A 272 -8.86 32.86 -5.15
C SER A 272 -8.76 34.34 -4.75
N GLY A 273 -8.75 34.61 -3.43
CA GLY A 273 -8.74 35.96 -2.86
C GLY A 273 -7.36 36.62 -2.77
N LYS A 274 -6.27 35.89 -3.04
CA LYS A 274 -4.89 36.41 -2.91
C LYS A 274 -4.03 35.92 -4.07
N ARG A 275 -3.64 36.85 -4.96
CA ARG A 275 -2.76 36.56 -6.09
C ARG A 275 -1.31 36.54 -5.66
N LEU A 276 -0.58 35.52 -6.10
CA LEU A 276 0.87 35.39 -5.90
C LEU A 276 1.65 36.14 -6.99
N THR A 277 1.06 36.40 -8.15
CA THR A 277 1.69 37.20 -9.20
C THR A 277 0.82 38.36 -9.67
N THR A 278 1.46 39.38 -10.25
CA THR A 278 0.81 40.48 -10.97
C THR A 278 0.72 40.20 -12.47
N PHE A 279 0.80 38.93 -12.88
CA PHE A 279 0.66 38.54 -14.28
C PHE A 279 -0.64 39.13 -14.83
N LYS A 280 -0.54 39.74 -16.01
CA LYS A 280 -1.64 40.29 -16.80
C LYS A 280 -1.32 40.03 -18.25
N LYS A 281 -2.33 39.62 -19.02
CA LYS A 281 -2.21 39.51 -20.48
C LYS A 281 -1.80 40.87 -21.06
N ASN A 282 -0.63 40.92 -21.69
CA ASN A 282 -0.18 42.06 -22.49
C ASN A 282 -0.30 41.68 -23.97
N PRO A 283 -0.81 42.56 -24.86
CA PRO A 283 -0.84 42.32 -26.31
C PRO A 283 0.52 41.92 -26.93
N ASN A 284 1.65 42.18 -26.26
CA ASN A 284 2.99 41.79 -26.69
C ASN A 284 3.48 40.41 -26.17
N ASN A 285 2.65 39.60 -25.52
CA ASN A 285 3.07 38.27 -25.05
C ASN A 285 3.23 37.30 -26.24
N PHE A 286 4.42 36.72 -26.40
CA PHE A 286 4.77 35.75 -27.46
C PHE A 286 4.05 34.39 -27.35
N ILE A 287 3.16 34.23 -26.37
CA ILE A 287 2.28 33.05 -26.22
C ILE A 287 1.17 33.04 -27.30
N ALA A 288 1.16 34.02 -28.21
CA ALA A 288 0.12 34.25 -29.21
C ALA A 288 0.06 33.22 -30.36
N SER A 289 1.02 32.30 -30.52
CA SER A 289 0.86 31.23 -31.53
C SER A 289 -0.15 30.19 -31.05
N GLU A 290 -1.08 29.82 -31.93
CA GLU A 290 -2.14 28.83 -31.62
C GLU A 290 -1.56 27.46 -31.23
N GLU A 291 -0.40 27.10 -31.80
CA GLU A 291 0.37 25.92 -31.44
C GLU A 291 0.92 25.99 -30.01
N GLY A 292 1.52 27.14 -29.62
CA GLY A 292 2.07 27.34 -28.28
C GLY A 292 0.99 27.30 -27.20
N LEU A 293 -0.17 27.89 -27.51
CA LEU A 293 -1.33 27.85 -26.62
C LEU A 293 -1.88 26.42 -26.44
N SER A 294 -2.02 25.68 -27.55
CA SER A 294 -2.50 24.29 -27.51
C SER A 294 -1.55 23.38 -26.74
N TRP A 295 -0.24 23.58 -26.88
CA TRP A 295 0.78 22.84 -26.12
C TRP A 295 0.69 23.12 -24.61
N ILE A 296 0.56 24.38 -24.19
CA ILE A 296 0.41 24.75 -22.78
C ILE A 296 -0.87 24.15 -22.19
N ILE A 297 -1.98 24.20 -22.92
CA ILE A 297 -3.25 23.59 -22.48
C ILE A 297 -3.09 22.08 -22.31
N GLY A 298 -2.45 21.40 -23.26
CA GLY A 298 -2.14 19.97 -23.16
C GLY A 298 -1.27 19.65 -21.93
N LEU A 299 -0.23 20.45 -21.68
CA LEU A 299 0.64 20.30 -20.51
C LEU A 299 -0.11 20.50 -19.19
N TYR A 300 -1.00 21.48 -19.12
CA TYR A 300 -1.89 21.68 -17.98
C TYR A 300 -2.76 20.44 -17.74
N HIS A 301 -3.36 19.87 -18.78
CA HIS A 301 -4.15 18.65 -18.66
C HIS A 301 -3.30 17.43 -18.24
N GLN A 302 -2.05 17.32 -18.66
CA GLN A 302 -1.16 16.24 -18.24
C GLN A 302 -0.90 16.27 -16.72
N TYR A 303 -0.73 17.46 -16.14
CA TYR A 303 -0.43 17.60 -14.72
C TYR A 303 -1.67 17.71 -13.82
N PHE A 304 -2.77 18.26 -14.35
CA PHE A 304 -3.95 18.66 -13.57
C PHE A 304 -5.29 18.21 -14.16
N GLY A 305 -5.27 17.61 -15.36
CA GLY A 305 -6.45 17.23 -16.11
C GLY A 305 -7.06 15.90 -15.70
N ARG A 306 -6.24 14.92 -15.26
CA ARG A 306 -6.75 13.65 -14.72
C ARG A 306 -7.72 13.94 -13.58
N GLU A 307 -8.97 13.57 -13.79
CA GLU A 307 -9.93 13.33 -12.71
C GLU A 307 -9.35 12.21 -11.84
N ASP A 308 -9.72 12.19 -10.56
CA ASP A 308 -9.10 11.33 -9.54
C ASP A 308 -9.20 9.81 -9.82
N ASP A 309 -9.76 9.39 -10.96
CA ASP A 309 -10.09 8.00 -11.33
C ASP A 309 -9.03 7.21 -12.11
N ASP A 310 -7.98 7.80 -12.70
CA ASP A 310 -7.00 7.01 -13.46
C ASP A 310 -5.81 6.53 -12.61
N HIS A 311 -5.94 5.27 -12.17
CA HIS A 311 -4.92 4.41 -11.56
C HIS A 311 -3.74 4.09 -12.49
N ASP A 312 -2.90 5.07 -12.82
CA ASP A 312 -1.62 4.74 -13.46
C ASP A 312 -0.47 5.69 -13.11
N GLY A 313 0.54 5.11 -12.47
CA GLY A 313 1.92 5.59 -12.50
C GLY A 313 2.34 6.58 -11.42
N GLY A 314 2.68 6.07 -10.23
CA GLY A 314 3.60 6.74 -9.30
C GLY A 314 3.04 6.96 -7.90
N ALA A 315 3.44 6.07 -6.97
CA ALA A 315 3.36 6.24 -5.52
C ALA A 315 2.07 6.92 -5.00
N ARG A 316 0.91 6.34 -5.30
CA ARG A 316 -0.29 6.57 -4.48
C ARG A 316 -0.05 5.87 -3.14
N LEU A 317 0.24 6.62 -2.08
CA LEU A 317 -0.48 6.34 -0.85
C LEU A 317 -1.94 6.49 -1.26
N LEU A 318 -2.63 5.36 -1.43
CA LEU A 318 -4.04 5.35 -1.75
C LEU A 318 -4.71 6.35 -0.82
N ASP A 319 -5.30 7.38 -1.43
CA ASP A 319 -6.35 8.12 -0.77
C ASP A 319 -7.32 7.06 -0.26
N LYS A 320 -7.70 7.20 1.01
CA LYS A 320 -8.61 6.25 1.62
C LYS A 320 -9.83 6.25 0.72
N GLY A 321 -10.01 5.15 -0.01
CA GLY A 321 -11.32 4.56 -0.19
C GLY A 321 -11.82 4.30 1.22
N THR A 322 -12.25 5.38 1.88
CA THR A 322 -13.21 5.31 2.94
C THR A 322 -14.34 4.55 2.24
N LEU A 323 -14.47 3.27 2.55
CA LEU A 323 -15.77 2.67 2.74
C LEU A 323 -16.45 3.51 3.82
N ALA A 324 -16.75 4.77 3.50
CA ALA A 324 -17.84 5.49 4.07
C ALA A 324 -19.04 4.78 3.46
N ILE A 325 -19.36 3.62 4.03
CA ILE A 325 -20.76 3.27 4.20
C ILE A 325 -21.32 4.51 4.88
N ARG A 326 -21.96 5.39 4.10
CA ARG A 326 -22.70 6.48 4.70
C ARG A 326 -23.74 5.76 5.53
N LEU A 327 -23.84 6.09 6.82
CA LEU A 327 -24.88 5.49 7.68
C LEU A 327 -26.28 5.64 7.05
N GLU A 328 -26.42 6.65 6.19
CA GLU A 328 -27.57 6.97 5.33
C GLU A 328 -27.93 5.87 4.31
N ASP A 329 -26.96 5.05 3.88
CA ASP A 329 -27.16 3.95 2.92
C ASP A 329 -27.60 2.65 3.63
N VAL A 330 -27.59 2.64 4.97
CA VAL A 330 -28.13 1.57 5.82
C VAL A 330 -29.47 2.02 6.38
N ASP A 331 -30.40 2.39 5.50
CA ASP A 331 -31.83 2.14 5.74
C ASP A 331 -32.68 2.53 4.53
N ALA A 332 -33.14 1.51 3.80
CA ALA A 332 -34.43 1.61 3.13
C ALA A 332 -35.41 0.53 3.62
N GLU A 333 -34.97 -0.67 4.03
CA GLU A 333 -35.95 -1.71 4.42
C GLU A 333 -35.59 -2.66 5.60
N GLN A 334 -34.40 -2.62 6.23
CA GLN A 334 -34.07 -3.46 7.41
C GLN A 334 -32.62 -3.26 7.94
N GLY A 335 -32.19 -2.03 8.20
CA GLY A 335 -30.83 -1.70 8.65
C GLY A 335 -30.50 -2.14 10.08
N ASP A 336 -30.20 -3.42 10.26
CA ASP A 336 -29.55 -3.92 11.48
C ASP A 336 -28.03 -3.92 11.27
N LEU A 337 -27.32 -3.16 12.11
CA LEU A 337 -25.85 -3.10 12.18
C LEU A 337 -25.26 -4.33 12.89
N GLY A 338 -25.88 -5.51 12.74
CA GLY A 338 -25.50 -6.79 13.31
C GLY A 338 -26.03 -7.05 14.72
N THR A 339 -26.19 -6.02 15.54
CA THR A 339 -26.44 -6.21 16.98
C THR A 339 -27.82 -6.77 17.36
N GLU A 340 -28.89 -6.52 16.61
CA GLU A 340 -30.21 -7.09 16.98
C GLU A 340 -30.34 -8.57 16.59
N LEU A 341 -29.80 -8.94 15.44
CA LEU A 341 -29.82 -10.31 14.95
C LEU A 341 -28.99 -11.21 15.87
N GLU A 342 -27.82 -10.72 16.33
CA GLU A 342 -26.97 -11.37 17.34
C GLU A 342 -27.64 -11.47 18.71
N ALA A 343 -28.38 -10.44 19.13
CA ALA A 343 -29.12 -10.46 20.40
C ALA A 343 -30.28 -11.47 20.42
N LYS A 344 -30.81 -11.82 19.25
CA LYS A 344 -31.89 -12.82 19.10
C LYS A 344 -31.35 -14.24 18.86
N MET A 345 -30.04 -14.42 18.66
CA MET A 345 -29.44 -15.75 18.48
C MET A 345 -29.36 -16.52 19.80
N SER A 346 -29.46 -17.85 19.71
CA SER A 346 -29.12 -18.71 20.82
C SER A 346 -27.62 -18.65 21.12
N TYR A 347 -27.27 -18.86 22.38
CA TYR A 347 -25.89 -18.84 22.88
C TYR A 347 -24.95 -19.74 22.05
N ASP A 348 -25.40 -20.94 21.70
CA ASP A 348 -24.62 -21.90 20.92
C ASP A 348 -24.38 -21.45 19.47
N LEU A 349 -25.38 -20.85 18.84
CA LEU A 349 -25.30 -20.37 17.46
C LEU A 349 -24.36 -19.17 17.34
N LEU A 350 -24.44 -18.25 18.31
CA LEU A 350 -23.55 -17.09 18.39
C LEU A 350 -22.10 -17.51 18.66
N SER A 351 -21.89 -18.48 19.57
CA SER A 351 -20.56 -19.03 19.86
C SER A 351 -19.90 -19.68 18.63
N GLN A 352 -20.67 -20.40 17.81
CA GLN A 352 -20.16 -21.01 16.58
C GLN A 352 -19.78 -19.96 15.53
N ARG A 353 -20.62 -18.93 15.33
CA ARG A 353 -20.34 -17.89 14.33
C ARG A 353 -19.15 -17.00 14.67
N LEU A 354 -18.88 -16.81 15.97
CA LEU A 354 -17.71 -16.07 16.45
C LEU A 354 -16.43 -16.94 16.51
N GLY A 355 -16.48 -18.19 16.05
CA GLY A 355 -15.30 -19.06 15.93
C GLY A 355 -14.82 -19.67 17.26
N PHE A 356 -15.62 -19.64 18.32
CA PHE A 356 -15.25 -20.25 19.60
C PHE A 356 -15.41 -21.78 19.56
N ARG A 357 -14.31 -22.50 19.78
CA ARG A 357 -14.22 -23.97 19.65
C ARG A 357 -14.90 -24.78 20.76
N HIS A 358 -15.34 -24.13 21.86
CA HIS A 358 -15.79 -24.83 23.07
C HIS A 358 -17.18 -24.43 23.59
N HIS A 359 -18.05 -23.86 22.76
CA HIS A 359 -19.39 -23.41 23.22
C HIS A 359 -19.31 -22.47 24.44
N HIS A 360 -18.28 -21.61 24.50
CA HIS A 360 -18.07 -20.70 25.61
C HIS A 360 -17.83 -19.29 25.06
N LEU A 361 -18.85 -18.45 25.16
CA LEU A 361 -18.71 -17.02 24.90
C LEU A 361 -17.95 -16.35 26.05
N PRO A 362 -17.16 -15.30 25.77
CA PRO A 362 -16.54 -14.46 26.81
C PRO A 362 -17.59 -13.90 27.79
N HIS A 363 -17.19 -13.66 29.05
CA HIS A 363 -18.08 -13.15 30.12
C HIS A 363 -18.85 -11.86 29.76
N GLN A 364 -18.34 -11.08 28.81
CA GLN A 364 -18.96 -9.87 28.28
C GLN A 364 -20.30 -10.15 27.57
N PHE A 365 -20.54 -11.38 27.13
CA PHE A 365 -21.77 -11.83 26.49
C PHE A 365 -22.71 -12.60 27.44
N ASN A 366 -22.34 -12.72 28.73
CA ASN A 366 -23.23 -13.32 29.72
C ASN A 366 -24.38 -12.36 30.03
N GLN A 367 -25.61 -12.88 30.02
CA GLN A 367 -26.81 -12.11 30.36
C GLN A 367 -26.87 -11.70 31.84
N TYR A 368 -26.11 -12.38 32.70
CA TYR A 368 -26.08 -12.16 34.15
C TYR A 368 -24.63 -12.09 34.63
N ARG A 369 -24.39 -11.27 35.65
CA ARG A 369 -23.11 -11.17 36.36
C ARG A 369 -23.36 -11.36 37.86
N ASP A 370 -22.41 -12.00 38.53
CA ASP A 370 -22.36 -11.99 40.00
C ASP A 370 -21.92 -10.60 40.46
N ASP A 371 -22.77 -9.92 41.24
CA ASP A 371 -22.53 -8.56 41.72
C ASP A 371 -21.46 -8.49 42.83
N LYS A 372 -21.20 -9.61 43.51
CA LYS A 372 -20.29 -9.72 44.65
C LYS A 372 -18.97 -10.41 44.30
N GLY A 373 -18.85 -10.95 43.10
CA GLY A 373 -17.63 -11.62 42.63
C GLY A 373 -17.26 -12.87 43.44
N THR A 374 -18.26 -13.51 44.02
CA THR A 374 -18.13 -14.67 44.92
C THR A 374 -18.15 -16.02 44.20
N GLN A 375 -18.68 -16.06 42.97
CA GLN A 375 -18.88 -17.26 42.18
C GLN A 375 -18.20 -17.11 40.81
N ASN A 376 -17.49 -18.15 40.36
CA ASN A 376 -16.82 -18.12 39.07
C ASN A 376 -17.04 -19.43 38.28
N ALA A 377 -17.35 -19.31 36.98
CA ALA A 377 -17.66 -20.46 36.13
C ALA A 377 -16.47 -21.38 35.82
N TRP A 378 -15.26 -20.99 36.23
CA TRP A 378 -14.03 -21.75 36.03
C TRP A 378 -13.72 -22.66 37.22
N ASP A 379 -14.30 -22.40 38.39
CA ASP A 379 -14.19 -23.22 39.58
C ASP A 379 -15.08 -24.46 39.43
N ALA A 380 -14.52 -25.63 39.75
CA ALA A 380 -15.24 -26.89 39.64
C ALA A 380 -16.50 -26.94 40.54
N ARG A 381 -16.54 -26.12 41.60
CA ARG A 381 -17.66 -25.97 42.53
C ARG A 381 -18.87 -25.27 41.91
N ASP A 382 -18.65 -24.54 40.84
CA ASP A 382 -19.57 -23.53 40.30
C ASP A 382 -19.93 -23.83 38.82
N ARG A 383 -19.64 -25.03 38.30
CA ARG A 383 -19.91 -25.39 36.89
C ARG A 383 -21.39 -25.36 36.50
N ASP A 384 -22.30 -25.54 37.47
CA ASP A 384 -23.74 -25.50 37.23
C ASP A 384 -24.33 -24.09 37.34
N LEU A 385 -23.49 -23.05 37.49
CA LEU A 385 -23.89 -21.64 37.52
C LEU A 385 -24.87 -21.31 36.38
N PHE A 386 -24.60 -21.75 35.15
CA PHE A 386 -25.45 -21.45 33.99
C PHE A 386 -26.79 -22.20 33.94
N LYS A 387 -27.05 -23.12 34.89
CA LYS A 387 -28.27 -23.95 34.90
C LYS A 387 -29.28 -23.53 35.96
N LYS A 388 -28.90 -22.70 36.94
CA LYS A 388 -29.80 -22.24 38.00
C LYS A 388 -29.58 -20.75 38.30
N PRO A 389 -30.60 -19.88 38.18
CA PRO A 389 -30.48 -18.49 38.58
C PRO A 389 -30.26 -18.42 40.10
N SER A 390 -29.12 -17.84 40.50
CA SER A 390 -28.80 -17.52 41.89
C SER A 390 -29.38 -16.15 42.26
N PRO A 391 -29.84 -15.92 43.50
CA PRO A 391 -30.31 -14.61 43.95
C PRO A 391 -29.23 -13.50 43.92
N ASP A 392 -27.95 -13.86 43.81
CA ASP A 392 -26.81 -12.93 43.71
C ASP A 392 -26.49 -12.51 42.26
N TRP A 393 -27.32 -12.91 41.30
CA TRP A 393 -27.09 -12.62 39.89
C TRP A 393 -27.90 -11.42 39.45
N VAL A 394 -27.21 -10.36 39.04
CA VAL A 394 -27.84 -9.17 38.46
C VAL A 394 -27.76 -9.24 36.93
N PRO A 395 -28.80 -8.77 36.22
CA PRO A 395 -28.73 -8.61 34.77
C PRO A 395 -27.49 -7.81 34.39
N ASN A 396 -26.73 -8.31 33.42
CA ASN A 396 -25.52 -7.66 32.95
C ASN A 396 -25.93 -6.45 32.09
N SER A 397 -26.02 -5.27 32.70
CA SER A 397 -26.22 -4.01 31.99
C SER A 397 -24.86 -3.40 31.67
N LEU A 398 -24.56 -3.21 30.38
CA LEU A 398 -23.39 -2.45 29.93
C LEU A 398 -23.40 -1.06 30.59
N HIS A 399 -22.24 -0.61 31.06
CA HIS A 399 -22.13 0.68 31.74
C HIS A 399 -22.34 1.83 30.73
N TRP A 400 -22.82 2.99 31.20
CA TRP A 400 -23.14 4.18 30.39
C TRP A 400 -22.04 4.63 29.40
N HIS A 401 -20.77 4.35 29.68
CA HIS A 401 -19.66 4.66 28.76
C HIS A 401 -19.50 3.64 27.62
N GLN A 402 -20.09 2.45 27.73
CA GLN A 402 -20.21 1.44 26.68
C GLN A 402 -21.48 1.64 25.81
N LEU A 403 -22.43 2.47 26.26
CA LEU A 403 -23.68 2.81 25.55
C LEU A 403 -23.56 4.06 24.66
N ARG A 404 -22.38 4.68 24.57
CA ARG A 404 -22.18 5.98 23.88
C ARG A 404 -22.03 5.90 22.35
N VAL A 405 -22.35 4.76 21.73
CA VAL A 405 -22.37 4.61 20.26
C VAL A 405 -23.80 4.41 19.70
N THR A 406 -24.84 4.48 20.53
CA THR A 406 -26.24 4.35 20.08
C THR A 406 -27.09 5.55 20.49
N ARG A 407 -26.71 6.73 19.97
CA ARG A 407 -27.57 7.91 19.70
C ARG A 407 -26.69 9.10 19.31
N ILE A 408 -26.37 9.21 18.02
CA ILE A 408 -26.57 10.40 17.16
C ILE A 408 -26.84 9.86 15.76
#